data_AF-M5F9J1-F1
#
_entry.id   AF-M5F9J1-F1
#
_cell.length_a   1.000
_cell.length_b   1.000
_cell.length_c   1.000
_cell.angle_alpha   90.00
_cell.angle_beta   90.00
_cell.angle_gamma   90.00
#
_symmetry.space_group_name_H-M   'P 1'
#
loop_
_entity.id
_entity.type
_entity.pdbx_description
1 polymer ?
#
loop_
_entity_poly.entity_id
_entity_poly.type
_entity_poly.pdbx_seq_one_letter_code
_entity_poly.pdbx_strand_id
1 'polypeptide(L)'
;MLIAQQDFVAQTGGISETKAFGFEMNGFAFHTVISGIYADKLRAPFRELATNARDGHAAKGNLYQPFDVFLPSKLDPTFKVRDYGISLSHEEIMGIYTTMFASTKRGSNEATGMIGLGSKSPFAYTSVFTVIAYLGDYKRTYSAFIGTDGVPQIALLDMCQTTEPDGVEVSFPVKVEDVDKFRNIAPDVLFGFDPFPNILNEQFVRPAPVTLYQGMAGLSTMLRLYRLEPNSWLGKVGSAIRSRRPRSASQAHSSTGPSSSTSRLVTCQLPPLAKLSATTVAL
;
A
#
# COMPACT_ATOMS: atom_id res chain seq x y z
N MET A 1 -10.99 8.80 7.67
CA MET A 1 -10.90 10.24 8.02
C MET A 1 -12.06 10.95 7.34
N LEU A 2 -13.15 11.19 8.07
CA LEU A 2 -14.23 12.06 7.60
C LEU A 2 -13.68 13.48 7.61
N ILE A 3 -13.51 14.08 6.43
CA ILE A 3 -13.20 15.51 6.35
C ILE A 3 -14.47 16.22 6.78
N ALA A 4 -14.48 16.80 7.98
CA ALA A 4 -15.57 17.64 8.44
C ALA A 4 -15.74 18.80 7.44
N GLN A 5 -16.92 18.90 6.84
CA GLN A 5 -17.24 19.99 5.95
C GLN A 5 -17.31 21.25 6.80
N GLN A 6 -16.38 22.17 6.57
CA GLN A 6 -16.30 23.41 7.33
C GLN A 6 -17.37 24.35 6.77
N ASP A 7 -18.37 24.69 7.57
CA ASP A 7 -19.40 25.65 7.17
C ASP A 7 -18.79 27.05 7.13
N PHE A 8 -18.67 27.60 5.93
CA PHE A 8 -18.19 28.96 5.73
C PHE A 8 -19.38 29.92 5.80
N VAL A 9 -19.46 30.73 6.86
CA VAL A 9 -20.45 31.81 6.96
C VAL A 9 -19.93 33.01 6.18
N ALA A 10 -20.52 33.28 5.02
CA ALA A 10 -20.23 34.48 4.24
C ALA A 10 -21.09 35.66 4.74
N GLN A 11 -20.47 36.74 5.19
CA GLN A 11 -21.18 38.01 5.43
C GLN A 11 -21.18 38.82 4.13
N THR A 12 -22.31 38.85 3.44
CA THR A 12 -22.48 39.58 2.17
C THR A 12 -23.50 40.72 2.37
N GLY A 13 -23.00 41.95 2.52
CA GLY A 13 -23.82 43.17 2.56
C GLY A 13 -23.48 44.09 1.40
N GLY A 14 -24.48 44.54 0.63
CA GLY A 14 -24.31 45.52 -0.45
C GLY A 14 -23.69 45.00 -1.76
N ILE A 15 -23.68 43.67 -1.98
CA ILE A 15 -23.12 43.06 -3.20
C ILE A 15 -24.19 42.96 -4.28
N SER A 16 -23.98 43.63 -5.42
CA SER A 16 -24.93 43.67 -6.54
C SER A 16 -24.78 42.50 -7.52
N GLU A 17 -23.59 41.94 -7.67
CA GLU A 17 -23.31 40.79 -8.53
C GLU A 17 -22.34 39.84 -7.84
N THR A 18 -22.64 38.53 -7.90
CA THR A 18 -21.76 37.48 -7.40
C THR A 18 -21.51 36.48 -8.53
N LYS A 19 -20.24 36.14 -8.76
CA LYS A 19 -19.84 35.08 -9.69
C LYS A 19 -18.93 34.10 -8.96
N ALA A 20 -19.27 32.82 -9.00
CA ALA A 20 -18.42 31.77 -8.46
C ALA A 20 -17.16 31.61 -9.31
N PHE A 21 -16.04 31.31 -8.65
CA PHE A 21 -14.81 30.92 -9.35
C PHE A 21 -15.00 29.53 -9.99
N GLY A 22 -14.66 29.42 -11.27
CA GLY A 22 -14.55 28.14 -11.96
C GLY A 22 -13.13 27.58 -11.83
N PHE A 23 -12.99 26.26 -11.84
CA PHE A 23 -11.70 25.59 -11.93
C PHE A 23 -11.61 24.90 -13.29
N GLU A 24 -10.73 25.40 -14.16
CA GLU A 24 -10.45 24.77 -15.44
C GLU A 24 -9.33 23.74 -15.28
N MET A 25 -9.64 22.47 -15.59
CA MET A 25 -8.66 21.39 -15.54
C MET A 25 -7.79 21.40 -16.81
N ASN A 26 -6.77 22.26 -16.84
CA ASN A 26 -5.75 22.28 -17.88
C ASN A 26 -4.46 21.56 -17.42
N GLY A 27 -3.49 21.38 -18.31
CA GLY A 27 -2.24 20.66 -17.99
C GLY A 27 -1.45 21.26 -16.83
N PHE A 28 -1.43 22.59 -16.71
CA PHE A 28 -0.79 23.28 -15.58
C PHE A 28 -1.49 23.00 -14.25
N ALA A 29 -2.83 23.06 -14.24
CA ALA A 29 -3.64 22.73 -13.08
C ALA A 29 -3.42 21.28 -12.64
N PHE A 30 -3.39 20.34 -13.60
CA PHE A 30 -3.12 18.93 -13.32
C PHE A 30 -1.74 18.71 -12.68
N HIS A 31 -0.68 19.26 -13.28
CA HIS A 31 0.68 19.12 -12.76
C HIS A 31 0.81 19.71 -11.35
N THR A 32 0.20 20.88 -11.12
CA THR A 32 0.22 21.55 -9.81
C THR A 32 -0.49 20.73 -8.75
N VAL A 33 -1.67 20.18 -9.09
CA VAL A 33 -2.45 19.33 -8.19
C VAL A 33 -1.69 18.05 -7.86
N ILE A 34 -1.24 17.28 -8.85
CA ILE A 34 -0.54 16.01 -8.63
C ILE A 34 0.77 16.21 -7.87
N SER A 35 1.55 17.24 -8.22
CA SER A 35 2.80 17.56 -7.51
C SER A 35 2.54 18.02 -6.07
N GLY A 36 1.43 18.72 -5.82
CA GLY A 36 1.06 19.22 -4.49
C GLY A 36 0.47 18.16 -3.57
N ILE A 37 -0.22 17.14 -4.11
CA ILE A 37 -0.86 16.07 -3.31
C ILE A 37 0.19 15.14 -2.69
N TYR A 38 1.27 14.82 -3.42
CA TYR A 38 2.22 13.79 -3.02
C TYR A 38 3.57 14.40 -2.64
N ALA A 39 3.79 14.57 -1.34
CA ALA A 39 5.08 14.99 -0.79
C ALA A 39 6.20 13.99 -1.11
N ASP A 40 5.92 12.69 -1.02
CA ASP A 40 6.83 11.61 -1.40
C ASP A 40 6.38 10.98 -2.71
N LYS A 41 7.02 11.41 -3.81
CA LYS A 41 6.70 11.00 -5.18
C LYS A 41 7.05 9.54 -5.47
N LEU A 42 7.92 8.91 -4.68
CA LEU A 42 8.31 7.50 -4.84
C LEU A 42 7.36 6.59 -4.06
N ARG A 43 7.14 6.93 -2.79
CA ARG A 43 6.31 6.13 -1.87
C ARG A 43 4.82 6.20 -2.19
N ALA A 44 4.34 7.36 -2.63
CA ALA A 44 2.94 7.55 -2.97
C ALA A 44 2.46 6.55 -4.03
N PRO A 45 3.00 6.50 -5.26
CA PRO A 45 2.50 5.59 -6.29
C PRO A 45 2.58 4.13 -5.87
N PHE A 46 3.64 3.71 -5.16
CA PHE A 46 3.72 2.36 -4.64
C PHE A 46 2.54 2.08 -3.69
N ARG A 47 2.38 2.89 -2.64
CA ARG A 47 1.33 2.67 -1.63
C ARG A 47 -0.05 2.67 -2.25
N GLU A 48 -0.36 3.65 -3.10
CA GLU A 48 -1.68 3.77 -3.74
C GLU A 48 -1.98 2.56 -4.64
N LEU A 49 -1.02 2.09 -5.43
CA LEU A 49 -1.22 0.91 -6.29
C LEU A 49 -1.38 -0.38 -5.47
N ALA A 50 -0.59 -0.55 -4.40
CA ALA A 50 -0.71 -1.70 -3.50
C ALA A 50 -2.05 -1.68 -2.75
N THR A 51 -2.53 -0.51 -2.32
CA THR A 51 -3.85 -0.36 -1.69
C THR A 51 -4.97 -0.66 -2.69
N ASN A 52 -4.90 -0.15 -3.93
CA ASN A 52 -5.88 -0.46 -4.96
C ASN A 52 -5.95 -1.97 -5.26
N ALA A 53 -4.80 -2.64 -5.32
CA ALA A 53 -4.75 -4.09 -5.48
C ALA A 53 -5.47 -4.83 -4.35
N ARG A 54 -5.25 -4.40 -3.10
CA ARG A 54 -5.91 -4.96 -1.92
C ARG A 54 -7.41 -4.69 -1.91
N ASP A 55 -7.83 -3.48 -2.26
CA ASP A 55 -9.23 -3.10 -2.33
C ASP A 55 -9.97 -3.88 -3.44
N GLY A 56 -9.30 -4.10 -4.58
CA GLY A 56 -9.81 -4.95 -5.66
C GLY A 56 -10.05 -6.40 -5.22
N HIS A 57 -9.12 -6.97 -4.45
CA HIS A 57 -9.30 -8.28 -3.81
C HIS A 57 -10.45 -8.30 -2.81
N ALA A 58 -10.55 -7.27 -1.97
CA ALA A 58 -11.62 -7.14 -0.97
C ALA A 58 -12.99 -7.10 -1.63
N ALA A 59 -13.15 -6.31 -2.69
CA ALA A 59 -14.41 -6.19 -3.42
C ALA A 59 -14.82 -7.50 -4.13
N LYS A 60 -13.84 -8.35 -4.49
CA LYS A 60 -14.10 -9.70 -5.03
C LYS A 60 -14.42 -10.74 -3.95
N GLY A 61 -14.22 -10.40 -2.68
CA GLY A 61 -14.30 -11.36 -1.56
C GLY A 61 -13.09 -12.31 -1.48
N ASN A 62 -11.97 -11.95 -2.11
CA ASN A 62 -10.77 -12.78 -2.23
C ASN A 62 -9.61 -12.27 -1.36
N LEU A 63 -9.88 -12.08 -0.06
CA LEU A 63 -8.93 -11.46 0.86
C LEU A 63 -7.71 -12.33 1.19
N TYR A 64 -7.70 -13.63 0.86
CA TYR A 64 -6.60 -14.55 1.17
C TYR A 64 -5.62 -14.74 0.02
N GLN A 65 -5.96 -14.31 -1.19
CA GLN A 65 -5.03 -14.33 -2.31
C GLN A 65 -4.04 -13.16 -2.19
N PRO A 66 -2.72 -13.38 -2.23
CA PRO A 66 -1.75 -12.30 -2.35
C PRO A 66 -1.83 -11.67 -3.74
N PHE A 67 -1.59 -10.37 -3.82
CA PHE A 67 -1.30 -9.69 -5.09
C PHE A 67 0.21 -9.72 -5.33
N ASP A 68 0.61 -9.48 -6.57
CA ASP A 68 2.00 -9.55 -6.99
C ASP A 68 2.58 -8.15 -7.15
N VAL A 69 3.83 -8.00 -6.71
CA VAL A 69 4.63 -6.79 -6.86
C VAL A 69 5.94 -7.15 -7.51
N PHE A 70 6.26 -6.52 -8.63
CA PHE A 70 7.58 -6.59 -9.23
C PHE A 70 8.33 -5.31 -8.87
N LEU A 71 9.40 -5.48 -8.10
CA LEU A 71 10.30 -4.38 -7.79
C LEU A 71 11.27 -4.15 -8.97
N PRO A 72 11.55 -2.89 -9.32
CA PRO A 72 12.46 -2.58 -10.40
C PRO A 72 13.86 -3.10 -10.06
N SER A 73 14.60 -3.47 -11.10
CA SER A 73 16.00 -3.91 -11.05
C SER A 73 16.83 -3.14 -12.07
N LYS A 74 18.15 -3.27 -12.03
CA LYS A 74 19.03 -2.63 -13.02
C LYS A 74 18.87 -3.22 -14.43
N LEU A 75 18.41 -4.47 -14.55
CA LEU A 75 18.19 -5.15 -15.83
C LEU A 75 16.79 -4.91 -16.38
N ASP A 76 15.80 -4.84 -15.49
CA ASP A 76 14.42 -4.48 -15.80
C ASP A 76 13.98 -3.36 -14.84
N PRO A 77 14.12 -2.08 -15.26
CA PRO A 77 13.80 -0.93 -14.43
C PRO A 77 12.31 -0.60 -14.50
N THR A 78 11.45 -1.61 -14.37
CA THR A 78 9.99 -1.46 -14.39
C THR A 78 9.44 -1.79 -13.00
N PHE A 79 8.62 -0.91 -12.44
CA PHE A 79 7.80 -1.24 -11.28
C PHE A 79 6.42 -1.69 -11.75
N LYS A 80 5.87 -2.74 -11.14
CA LYS A 80 4.58 -3.30 -11.52
C LYS A 80 3.85 -3.86 -10.30
N VAL A 81 2.54 -3.64 -10.24
CA VAL A 81 1.63 -4.27 -9.28
C VAL A 81 0.52 -4.96 -10.06
N ARG A 82 0.28 -6.24 -9.76
CA ARG A 82 -0.76 -7.07 -10.38
C ARG A 82 -1.67 -7.61 -9.28
N ASP A 83 -2.95 -7.25 -9.34
CA ASP A 83 -3.98 -7.86 -8.51
C ASP A 83 -4.75 -8.95 -9.25
N TYR A 84 -5.61 -9.62 -8.51
CA TYR A 84 -6.50 -10.69 -8.98
C TYR A 84 -7.94 -10.44 -8.51
N GLY A 85 -8.27 -9.16 -8.40
CA GLY A 85 -9.47 -8.63 -7.79
C GLY A 85 -10.61 -8.46 -8.79
N ILE A 86 -11.51 -7.54 -8.45
CA ILE A 86 -12.47 -7.03 -9.43
C ILE A 86 -11.68 -6.32 -10.53
N SER A 87 -11.82 -6.81 -11.76
CA SER A 87 -11.28 -6.09 -12.91
C SER A 87 -12.15 -4.88 -13.25
N LEU A 88 -11.81 -4.17 -14.31
CA LEU A 88 -12.52 -2.99 -14.78
C LEU A 88 -12.95 -3.16 -16.23
N SER A 89 -14.17 -2.73 -16.57
CA SER A 89 -14.67 -2.60 -17.93
C SER A 89 -13.93 -1.50 -18.70
N HIS A 90 -14.21 -1.39 -20.00
CA HIS A 90 -13.51 -0.40 -20.84
C HIS A 90 -13.95 1.00 -20.43
N GLU A 91 -15.25 1.15 -20.23
CA GLU A 91 -15.92 2.36 -19.79
C GLU A 91 -15.44 2.77 -18.39
N GLU A 92 -15.27 1.81 -17.48
CA GLU A 92 -14.74 2.07 -16.15
C GLU A 92 -13.31 2.59 -16.20
N ILE A 93 -12.42 2.00 -17.00
CA ILE A 93 -11.04 2.50 -17.16
C ILE A 93 -11.05 3.90 -17.78
N MET A 94 -11.74 4.08 -18.90
CA MET A 94 -11.80 5.37 -19.56
C MET A 94 -12.39 6.44 -18.64
N GLY A 95 -13.40 6.12 -17.82
CA GLY A 95 -13.98 7.06 -16.85
C GLY A 95 -13.08 7.34 -15.64
N ILE A 96 -12.61 6.30 -14.95
CA ILE A 96 -11.78 6.43 -13.73
C ILE A 96 -10.48 7.15 -14.04
N TYR A 97 -9.83 6.87 -15.18
CA TYR A 97 -8.53 7.44 -15.51
C TYR A 97 -8.61 8.84 -16.14
N THR A 98 -9.74 9.25 -16.72
CA THR A 98 -9.91 10.62 -17.24
C THR A 98 -10.51 11.59 -16.25
N THR A 99 -11.27 11.11 -15.25
CA THR A 99 -11.95 12.02 -14.31
C THR A 99 -11.09 12.28 -13.07
N MET A 100 -10.87 13.56 -12.77
CA MET A 100 -10.27 14.04 -11.53
C MET A 100 -11.37 14.58 -10.61
N PHE A 101 -11.26 14.36 -9.29
CA PHE A 101 -12.23 14.85 -8.30
C PHE A 101 -13.68 14.40 -8.52
N ALA A 102 -13.89 13.27 -9.23
CA ALA A 102 -15.20 12.66 -9.38
C ALA A 102 -15.73 12.28 -7.99
N SER A 103 -16.74 13.03 -7.54
CA SER A 103 -17.38 12.86 -6.24
C SER A 103 -18.38 11.68 -6.23
N THR A 104 -18.05 10.56 -6.86
CA THR A 104 -19.00 9.43 -7.02
C THR A 104 -19.02 8.48 -5.81
N LYS A 105 -18.20 8.69 -4.79
CA LYS A 105 -18.13 7.84 -3.58
C LYS A 105 -18.27 8.62 -2.27
N ARG A 106 -19.22 9.57 -2.18
CA ARG A 106 -19.50 10.33 -0.92
C ARG A 106 -20.24 9.51 0.17
N GLY A 107 -20.45 8.21 -0.02
CA GLY A 107 -21.37 7.43 0.82
C GLY A 107 -20.89 6.10 1.40
N SER A 108 -19.69 5.60 1.09
CA SER A 108 -19.21 4.33 1.65
C SER A 108 -17.91 4.51 2.44
N ASN A 109 -17.96 4.20 3.74
CA ASN A 109 -16.85 4.28 4.67
C ASN A 109 -15.81 3.14 4.52
N GLU A 110 -15.98 2.28 3.51
CA GLU A 110 -15.28 1.00 3.38
C GLU A 110 -14.19 1.00 2.29
N ALA A 111 -14.04 2.10 1.53
CA ALA A 111 -12.98 2.24 0.52
C ALA A 111 -11.85 3.13 1.07
N THR A 112 -10.66 2.55 1.27
CA THR A 112 -9.48 3.26 1.75
C THR A 112 -8.84 4.04 0.59
N GLY A 113 -9.37 5.23 0.27
CA GLY A 113 -8.84 6.03 -0.85
C GLY A 113 -9.84 7.09 -1.31
N MET A 114 -10.29 7.92 -0.38
CA MET A 114 -11.27 8.97 -0.65
C MET A 114 -10.59 10.10 -1.42
N ILE A 115 -11.21 10.51 -2.54
CA ILE A 115 -10.71 11.35 -3.65
C ILE A 115 -10.00 10.48 -4.71
N GLY A 116 -10.62 10.28 -5.88
CA GLY A 116 -10.18 9.42 -7.00
C GLY A 116 -8.87 9.86 -7.68
N LEU A 117 -7.80 9.92 -6.90
CA LEU A 117 -6.45 10.36 -7.25
C LEU A 117 -5.46 9.19 -7.21
N GLY A 118 -5.73 8.16 -6.40
CA GLY A 118 -4.83 7.02 -6.20
C GLY A 118 -4.48 6.29 -7.50
N SER A 119 -5.44 6.11 -8.41
CA SER A 119 -5.20 5.51 -9.74
C SER A 119 -4.28 6.33 -10.64
N LYS A 120 -4.10 7.62 -10.34
CA LYS A 120 -3.26 8.55 -11.10
C LYS A 120 -1.96 8.90 -10.37
N SER A 121 -1.74 8.32 -9.20
CA SER A 121 -0.51 8.49 -8.44
C SER A 121 0.78 8.21 -9.22
N PRO A 122 0.83 7.33 -10.26
CA PRO A 122 2.05 7.20 -11.08
C PRO A 122 2.49 8.52 -11.73
N PHE A 123 1.56 9.42 -12.06
CA PHE A 123 1.90 10.74 -12.62
C PHE A 123 2.70 11.63 -11.66
N ALA A 124 2.77 11.30 -10.37
CA ALA A 124 3.65 11.99 -9.43
C ALA A 124 5.14 11.72 -9.70
N TYR A 125 5.45 10.60 -10.36
CA TYR A 125 6.82 10.13 -10.57
C TYR A 125 7.21 10.02 -12.06
N THR A 126 6.31 9.51 -12.89
CA THR A 126 6.52 9.29 -14.33
C THR A 126 5.51 10.08 -15.16
N SER A 127 5.83 10.39 -16.41
CA SER A 127 4.87 10.99 -17.36
C SER A 127 4.03 9.95 -18.11
N VAL A 128 4.38 8.66 -18.03
CA VAL A 128 3.70 7.56 -18.72
C VAL A 128 3.67 6.30 -17.85
N PHE A 129 2.55 5.59 -17.89
CA PHE A 129 2.39 4.29 -17.26
C PHE A 129 1.39 3.43 -18.03
N THR A 130 1.48 2.12 -17.84
CA THR A 130 0.64 1.12 -18.49
C THR A 130 -0.36 0.55 -17.51
N VAL A 131 -1.60 0.39 -17.96
CA VAL A 131 -2.67 -0.28 -17.23
C VAL A 131 -3.14 -1.45 -18.06
N ILE A 132 -3.16 -2.65 -17.50
CA ILE A 132 -3.70 -3.84 -18.15
C ILE A 132 -4.88 -4.33 -17.33
N ALA A 133 -6.03 -4.51 -17.96
CA ALA A 133 -7.20 -5.10 -17.32
C ALA A 133 -7.53 -6.45 -17.94
N TYR A 134 -7.67 -7.44 -17.07
CA TYR A 134 -8.03 -8.81 -17.40
C TYR A 134 -9.47 -9.00 -16.95
N LEU A 135 -10.40 -9.17 -17.88
CA LEU A 135 -11.82 -9.32 -17.55
C LEU A 135 -12.44 -10.38 -18.47
N GLY A 136 -12.84 -11.49 -17.87
CA GLY A 136 -13.29 -12.68 -18.60
C GLY A 136 -12.19 -13.18 -19.54
N ASP A 137 -12.54 -13.38 -20.80
CA ASP A 137 -11.63 -13.94 -21.80
C ASP A 137 -10.75 -12.89 -22.48
N TYR A 138 -10.74 -11.65 -22.01
CA TYR A 138 -10.02 -10.55 -22.67
C TYR A 138 -9.03 -9.83 -21.77
N LYS A 139 -7.84 -9.58 -22.32
CA LYS A 139 -6.82 -8.68 -21.79
C LYS A 139 -6.82 -7.40 -22.62
N ARG A 140 -6.96 -6.26 -21.96
CA ARG A 140 -6.90 -4.93 -22.59
C ARG A 140 -5.74 -4.13 -22.01
N THR A 141 -4.89 -3.62 -22.89
CA THR A 141 -3.69 -2.87 -22.53
C THR A 141 -3.92 -1.40 -22.85
N TYR A 142 -3.70 -0.54 -21.87
CA TYR A 142 -3.86 0.90 -21.96
C TYR A 142 -2.55 1.60 -21.63
N SER A 143 -2.33 2.75 -22.27
CA SER A 143 -1.25 3.67 -21.92
C SER A 143 -1.84 4.97 -21.43
N ALA A 144 -1.52 5.35 -20.20
CA ALA A 144 -1.82 6.65 -19.64
C ALA A 144 -0.56 7.53 -19.73
N PHE A 145 -0.67 8.68 -20.37
CA PHE A 145 0.47 9.57 -20.64
C PHE A 145 0.07 11.04 -20.57
N ILE A 146 1.04 11.92 -20.36
CA ILE A 146 0.85 13.37 -20.46
C ILE A 146 1.03 13.79 -21.93
N GLY A 147 -0.02 14.39 -22.51
CA GLY A 147 -0.01 14.89 -23.88
C GLY A 147 0.93 16.09 -24.08
N THR A 148 1.12 16.49 -25.33
CA THR A 148 1.96 17.66 -25.68
C THR A 148 1.39 18.98 -25.18
N ASP A 149 0.08 19.03 -24.94
CA ASP A 149 -0.66 20.12 -24.30
C ASP A 149 -0.55 20.11 -22.76
N GLY A 150 0.17 19.13 -22.19
CA GLY A 150 0.30 18.92 -20.75
C GLY A 150 -0.91 18.24 -20.11
N VAL A 151 -1.92 17.86 -20.88
CA VAL A 151 -3.15 17.23 -20.36
C VAL A 151 -2.94 15.71 -20.29
N PRO A 152 -3.26 15.06 -19.16
CA PRO A 152 -3.19 13.60 -19.07
C PRO A 152 -4.25 12.95 -19.97
N GLN A 153 -3.85 11.94 -20.72
CA GLN A 153 -4.68 11.17 -21.63
C GLN A 153 -4.49 9.69 -21.36
N ILE A 154 -5.48 8.88 -21.71
CA ILE A 154 -5.39 7.42 -21.70
C ILE A 154 -5.84 6.87 -23.04
N ALA A 155 -5.08 5.95 -23.60
CA ALA A 155 -5.35 5.31 -24.88
C ALA A 155 -5.36 3.78 -24.73
N LEU A 156 -6.33 3.13 -25.37
CA LEU A 156 -6.32 1.68 -25.56
C LEU A 156 -5.28 1.35 -26.64
N LEU A 157 -4.29 0.52 -26.30
CA LEU A 157 -3.22 0.10 -27.21
C LEU A 157 -3.53 -1.25 -27.87
N ASP A 158 -4.07 -2.19 -27.11
CA ASP A 158 -4.28 -3.56 -27.56
C ASP A 158 -5.43 -4.23 -26.80
N MET A 159 -6.09 -5.18 -27.46
CA MET A 159 -7.10 -6.06 -26.89
C MET A 159 -6.93 -7.45 -27.49
N CYS A 160 -6.61 -8.43 -26.65
CA CYS A 160 -6.41 -9.81 -27.08
C CYS A 160 -7.16 -10.78 -26.17
N GLN A 161 -7.38 -12.01 -26.65
CA GLN A 161 -7.90 -13.08 -25.81
C GLN A 161 -6.86 -13.48 -24.75
N THR A 162 -7.32 -13.91 -23.58
CA THR A 162 -6.48 -14.35 -22.47
C THR A 162 -7.17 -15.46 -21.67
N THR A 163 -6.36 -16.29 -21.02
CA THR A 163 -6.81 -17.27 -20.02
C THR A 163 -6.36 -16.88 -18.61
N GLU A 164 -5.79 -15.69 -18.46
CA GLU A 164 -5.38 -15.17 -17.15
C GLU A 164 -6.58 -14.76 -16.29
N PRO A 165 -6.49 -14.89 -14.95
CA PRO A 165 -7.57 -14.53 -14.05
C PRO A 165 -7.87 -13.03 -14.04
N ASP A 166 -9.13 -12.70 -13.73
CA ASP A 166 -9.57 -11.31 -13.61
C ASP A 166 -8.75 -10.49 -12.61
N GLY A 167 -8.49 -9.24 -12.98
CA GLY A 167 -7.92 -8.20 -12.12
C GLY A 167 -7.27 -7.09 -12.94
N VAL A 168 -6.48 -6.24 -12.28
CA VAL A 168 -5.74 -5.15 -12.93
C VAL A 168 -4.22 -5.29 -12.70
N GLU A 169 -3.44 -4.92 -13.71
CA GLU A 169 -2.02 -4.67 -13.61
C GLU A 169 -1.74 -3.19 -13.89
N VAL A 170 -0.91 -2.57 -13.07
CA VAL A 170 -0.39 -1.23 -13.34
C VAL A 170 1.13 -1.27 -13.28
N SER A 171 1.78 -0.72 -14.31
CA SER A 171 3.25 -0.69 -14.39
C SER A 171 3.77 0.63 -14.94
N PHE A 172 4.98 1.00 -14.54
CA PHE A 172 5.65 2.18 -15.05
C PHE A 172 7.18 2.06 -15.03
N PRO A 173 7.88 2.77 -15.94
CA PRO A 173 9.33 2.82 -15.95
C PRO A 173 9.86 3.60 -14.74
N VAL A 174 10.94 3.08 -14.16
CA VAL A 174 11.68 3.67 -13.05
C VAL A 174 13.05 4.11 -13.55
N LYS A 175 13.51 5.30 -13.16
CA LYS A 175 14.88 5.71 -13.47
C LYS A 175 15.86 4.75 -12.78
N VAL A 176 16.90 4.33 -13.48
CA VAL A 176 17.89 3.37 -12.95
C VAL A 176 18.50 3.83 -11.62
N GLU A 177 18.68 5.14 -11.45
CA GLU A 177 19.18 5.78 -10.22
C GLU A 177 18.24 5.67 -9.00
N ASP A 178 16.94 5.47 -9.25
CA ASP A 178 15.90 5.37 -8.23
C ASP A 178 15.52 3.92 -7.90
N VAL A 179 16.10 2.93 -8.61
CA VAL A 179 15.86 1.49 -8.38
C VAL A 179 16.10 1.12 -6.92
N ASP A 180 17.25 1.49 -6.37
CA ASP A 180 17.60 1.17 -4.98
C ASP A 180 16.65 1.87 -3.98
N LYS A 181 16.15 3.07 -4.33
CA LYS A 181 15.17 3.80 -3.50
C LYS A 181 13.84 3.05 -3.44
N PHE A 182 13.33 2.59 -4.58
CA PHE A 182 12.09 1.79 -4.64
C PHE A 182 12.19 0.50 -3.82
N ARG A 183 13.35 -0.16 -3.87
CA ARG A 183 13.60 -1.39 -3.07
C ARG A 183 13.63 -1.09 -1.58
N ASN A 184 14.31 -0.01 -1.18
CA ASN A 184 14.42 0.37 0.23
C ASN A 184 13.07 0.78 0.86
N ILE A 185 12.16 1.39 0.10
CA ILE A 185 10.82 1.75 0.62
C ILE A 185 9.82 0.58 0.62
N ALA A 186 10.08 -0.48 -0.15
CA ALA A 186 9.14 -1.58 -0.31
C ALA A 186 8.69 -2.22 1.02
N PRO A 187 9.57 -2.51 1.99
CA PRO A 187 9.16 -3.08 3.27
C PRO A 187 8.22 -2.15 4.04
N ASP A 188 8.51 -0.86 4.06
CA ASP A 188 7.71 0.15 4.78
C ASP A 188 6.30 0.30 4.19
N VAL A 189 6.19 0.20 2.87
CA VAL A 189 4.90 0.26 2.18
C VAL A 189 4.13 -1.03 2.39
N LEU A 190 4.82 -2.17 2.28
CA LEU A 190 4.17 -3.48 2.22
C LEU A 190 3.88 -4.11 3.58
N PHE A 191 4.48 -3.61 4.66
CA PHE A 191 4.40 -4.22 5.98
C PHE A 191 2.97 -4.46 6.48
N GLY A 192 2.04 -3.56 6.15
CA GLY A 192 0.66 -3.57 6.63
C GLY A 192 -0.30 -4.47 5.85
N PHE A 193 0.15 -5.09 4.74
CA PHE A 193 -0.72 -5.98 3.97
C PHE A 193 -0.71 -7.40 4.52
N ASP A 194 -1.90 -7.99 4.59
CA ASP A 194 -2.16 -9.36 4.99
C ASP A 194 -3.23 -9.95 4.05
N PRO A 195 -2.95 -11.01 3.27
CA PRO A 195 -1.67 -11.70 3.14
C PRO A 195 -0.57 -10.78 2.59
N PHE A 196 0.67 -11.11 2.92
CA PHE A 196 1.82 -10.39 2.38
C PHE A 196 1.90 -10.62 0.87
N PRO A 197 2.11 -9.57 0.03
CA PRO A 197 2.15 -9.74 -1.42
C PRO A 197 3.37 -10.54 -1.87
N ASN A 198 3.25 -11.18 -3.03
CA ASN A 198 4.38 -11.88 -3.64
C ASN A 198 5.32 -10.86 -4.28
N ILE A 199 6.59 -10.87 -3.87
CA ILE A 199 7.61 -10.06 -4.54
C ILE A 199 8.26 -10.90 -5.62
N LEU A 200 7.96 -10.57 -6.87
CA LEU A 200 8.49 -11.24 -8.03
C LEU A 200 9.83 -10.60 -8.42
N ASN A 201 10.75 -11.42 -8.95
CA ASN A 201 12.12 -11.03 -9.36
C ASN A 201 13.15 -10.83 -8.22
N GLU A 202 12.90 -11.33 -7.01
CA GLU A 202 13.90 -11.34 -5.92
C GLU A 202 13.57 -12.34 -4.81
N GLN A 203 14.58 -12.73 -4.01
CA GLN A 203 14.36 -13.28 -2.68
C GLN A 203 14.12 -12.14 -1.67
N PHE A 204 12.91 -11.60 -1.67
CA PHE A 204 12.51 -10.62 -0.65
C PHE A 204 12.27 -11.34 0.68
N VAL A 205 13.02 -10.95 1.71
CA VAL A 205 12.77 -11.42 3.08
C VAL A 205 11.95 -10.36 3.82
N ARG A 206 10.71 -10.70 4.16
CA ARG A 206 9.85 -9.83 4.99
C ARG A 206 10.60 -9.51 6.29
N PRO A 207 10.91 -8.22 6.56
CA PRO A 207 11.57 -7.87 7.80
C PRO A 207 10.65 -8.23 8.97
N ALA A 208 11.22 -8.90 9.96
CA ALA A 208 10.47 -9.23 11.17
C ALA A 208 10.10 -7.92 11.90
N PRO A 209 8.84 -7.76 12.34
CA PRO A 209 8.48 -6.63 13.16
C PRO A 209 9.30 -6.58 14.45
N VAL A 210 9.95 -5.45 14.74
CA VAL A 210 10.62 -5.23 16.04
C VAL A 210 9.62 -4.64 17.02
N THR A 211 9.36 -5.33 18.13
CA THR A 211 8.53 -4.80 19.21
C THR A 211 9.23 -3.61 19.87
N LEU A 212 8.75 -2.39 19.61
CA LEU A 212 9.30 -1.16 20.22
C LEU A 212 8.82 -0.96 21.66
N TYR A 213 7.61 -1.41 21.96
CA TYR A 213 7.00 -1.32 23.28
C TYR A 213 6.01 -2.47 23.45
N GLN A 214 6.02 -3.08 24.63
CA GLN A 214 5.05 -4.08 25.04
C GLN A 214 4.51 -3.65 26.40
N GLY A 215 3.29 -3.12 26.43
CA GLY A 215 2.64 -2.74 27.68
C GLY A 215 2.43 -3.97 28.58
N MET A 216 2.56 -3.78 29.90
CA MET A 216 2.23 -4.83 30.87
C MET A 216 0.70 -5.00 30.92
N ALA A 217 0.25 -6.26 30.87
CA ALA A 217 -1.16 -6.61 30.84
C ALA A 217 -1.83 -6.26 32.19
N GLY A 218 -2.63 -5.20 32.18
CA GLY A 218 -3.49 -4.80 33.28
C GLY A 218 -4.50 -3.80 32.75
N LEU A 219 -5.61 -4.33 32.20
CA LEU A 219 -6.76 -3.63 31.63
C LEU A 219 -6.49 -2.90 30.29
N SER A 220 -6.96 -3.54 29.21
CA SER A 220 -7.26 -2.95 27.89
C SER A 220 -6.08 -2.52 27.00
N THR A 221 -5.90 -3.26 25.91
CA THR A 221 -5.15 -2.92 24.68
C THR A 221 -3.63 -3.08 24.74
N MET A 222 -3.16 -4.21 24.20
CA MET A 222 -1.76 -4.42 23.87
C MET A 222 -1.42 -3.61 22.60
N LEU A 223 -0.85 -2.42 22.77
CA LEU A 223 -0.33 -1.64 21.63
C LEU A 223 1.06 -2.20 21.26
N ARG A 224 1.17 -2.93 20.15
CA ARG A 224 2.47 -3.29 19.57
C ARG A 224 2.85 -2.27 18.50
N LEU A 225 3.84 -1.44 18.82
CA LEU A 225 4.48 -0.57 17.84
C LEU A 225 5.63 -1.34 17.20
N TYR A 226 5.62 -1.39 15.87
CA TYR A 226 6.64 -2.08 15.10
C TYR A 226 7.54 -1.09 14.36
N ARG A 227 8.84 -1.35 14.32
CA ARG A 227 9.80 -0.73 13.38
C ARG A 227 10.42 -1.83 12.54
N LEU A 228 10.64 -1.57 11.26
CA LEU A 228 11.40 -2.46 10.39
C LEU A 228 12.90 -2.23 10.64
N GLU A 229 13.67 -3.30 10.80
CA GLU A 229 15.13 -3.21 10.88
C GLU A 229 15.68 -2.65 9.56
N PRO A 230 16.51 -1.58 9.58
CA PRO A 230 17.01 -0.95 8.35
C PRO A 230 17.85 -1.83 7.41
N ASN A 231 18.26 -3.04 7.83
CA ASN A 231 19.37 -3.78 7.22
C ASN A 231 19.07 -5.23 6.81
N SER A 232 17.84 -5.59 6.40
CA SER A 232 17.59 -6.96 5.88
C SER A 232 17.97 -7.17 4.40
N TRP A 233 18.53 -6.16 3.73
CA TRP A 233 18.76 -6.13 2.28
C TRP A 233 20.20 -6.43 1.84
N LEU A 234 21.18 -6.33 2.74
CA LEU A 234 22.56 -6.63 2.39
C LEU A 234 22.77 -8.14 2.53
N GLY A 235 22.70 -8.85 1.39
CA GLY A 235 23.40 -10.12 1.25
C GLY A 235 24.79 -9.97 1.86
N LYS A 236 25.21 -10.96 2.67
CA LYS A 236 26.47 -10.99 3.41
C LYS A 236 27.65 -10.50 2.56
N VAL A 237 27.96 -9.22 2.63
CA VAL A 237 29.25 -8.67 2.21
C VAL A 237 29.88 -8.17 3.49
N GLY A 238 30.87 -8.94 3.96
CA GLY A 238 31.54 -8.68 5.23
C GLY A 238 32.16 -7.29 5.24
N SER A 239 31.93 -6.54 6.32
CA SER A 239 32.93 -5.61 6.80
C SER A 239 32.96 -5.67 8.33
N ALA A 240 34.12 -6.09 8.83
CA ALA A 240 34.42 -6.10 10.25
C ALA A 240 34.63 -4.65 10.71
N ILE A 241 33.61 -4.05 11.31
CA ILE A 241 33.79 -2.82 12.07
C ILE A 241 33.97 -3.23 13.53
N ARG A 242 35.24 -3.24 13.96
CA ARG A 242 35.66 -3.42 15.35
C ARG A 242 34.96 -2.37 16.21
N SER A 243 34.04 -2.79 17.06
CA SER A 243 33.53 -1.93 18.14
C SER A 243 34.63 -1.75 19.20
N ARG A 244 35.12 -0.52 19.33
CA ARG A 244 35.95 -0.10 20.47
C ARG A 244 35.09 -0.15 21.73
N ARG A 245 35.54 -0.89 22.74
CA ARG A 245 34.95 -0.86 24.10
C ARG A 245 35.21 0.50 24.76
N PRO A 246 34.23 1.13 25.40
CA PRO A 246 34.51 2.12 26.44
C PRO A 246 34.79 1.42 27.77
N ARG A 247 35.74 2.01 28.51
CA ARG A 247 36.22 1.60 29.83
C ARG A 247 35.20 1.89 30.94
N SER A 248 35.42 1.16 32.04
CA SER A 248 34.80 1.17 33.36
C SER A 248 34.67 2.52 34.08
N ALA A 249 33.60 2.65 34.87
CA ALA A 249 33.52 3.39 36.15
C ALA A 249 32.29 2.82 36.90
N SER A 250 32.43 2.04 37.98
CA SER A 250 32.77 2.35 39.39
C SER A 250 31.52 2.22 40.27
N GLN A 251 31.68 1.46 41.36
CA GLN A 251 30.69 0.98 42.31
C GLN A 251 30.01 2.09 43.14
N ALA A 252 28.79 1.81 43.62
CA ALA A 252 28.34 2.21 44.95
C ALA A 252 27.30 1.21 45.49
N HIS A 253 27.55 0.75 46.72
CA HIS A 253 26.74 -0.18 47.53
C HIS A 253 25.51 0.50 48.14
N SER A 254 24.42 -0.26 48.37
CA SER A 254 23.91 -0.53 49.74
C SER A 254 22.73 -1.51 49.77
N SER A 255 22.77 -2.37 50.78
CA SER A 255 21.91 -3.47 51.23
C SER A 255 20.44 -3.13 51.56
N THR A 256 19.54 -4.13 51.50
CA THR A 256 18.87 -4.78 52.67
C THR A 256 17.79 -5.80 52.26
N GLY A 257 17.87 -7.03 52.78
CA GLY A 257 16.79 -7.74 53.50
C GLY A 257 15.64 -8.45 52.73
N PRO A 258 15.36 -9.74 53.00
CA PRO A 258 14.39 -10.56 52.24
C PRO A 258 13.02 -10.70 52.95
N SER A 259 11.96 -10.99 52.19
CA SER A 259 10.73 -11.57 52.74
C SER A 259 10.05 -12.55 51.77
N SER A 260 9.89 -13.77 52.26
CA SER A 260 9.20 -14.92 51.71
C SER A 260 7.71 -14.71 51.44
N SER A 261 7.18 -15.29 50.36
CA SER A 261 5.94 -16.08 50.44
C SER A 261 5.76 -17.01 49.23
N THR A 262 5.55 -18.27 49.59
CA THR A 262 5.12 -19.42 48.80
C THR A 262 3.83 -19.16 48.01
N SER A 263 3.79 -19.55 46.73
CA SER A 263 2.52 -19.91 46.07
C SER A 263 2.71 -21.15 45.19
N ARG A 264 1.71 -22.03 45.28
CA ARG A 264 1.68 -23.42 44.83
C ARG A 264 1.52 -23.51 43.31
N LEU A 265 2.26 -24.43 42.70
CA LEU A 265 1.99 -24.97 41.37
C LEU A 265 0.64 -25.70 41.38
N VAL A 266 -0.31 -25.20 40.59
CA VAL A 266 -1.49 -25.97 40.15
C VAL A 266 -1.36 -26.09 38.63
N THR A 267 -0.95 -27.27 38.18
CA THR A 267 -0.96 -27.70 36.78
C THR A 267 -2.41 -27.96 36.36
N CYS A 268 -2.91 -27.23 35.37
CA CYS A 268 -4.21 -27.52 34.75
C CYS A 268 -3.99 -28.06 33.33
N GLN A 269 -4.47 -29.28 33.13
CA GLN A 269 -4.37 -30.10 31.92
C GLN A 269 -5.18 -29.51 30.75
N LEU A 270 -4.66 -29.68 29.54
CA LEU A 270 -5.33 -29.40 28.27
C LEU A 270 -6.45 -30.44 28.00
N PRO A 271 -7.61 -30.04 27.44
CA PRO A 271 -8.66 -30.98 27.03
C PRO A 271 -8.34 -31.64 25.66
N PRO A 272 -8.86 -32.86 25.41
CA PRO A 272 -8.45 -33.70 24.28
C PRO A 272 -9.19 -33.39 22.96
N LEU A 273 -8.49 -33.71 21.87
CA LEU A 273 -8.92 -33.66 20.47
C LEU A 273 -10.11 -34.59 20.17
N ALA A 274 -11.16 -34.06 19.54
CA ALA A 274 -12.30 -34.82 19.05
C ALA A 274 -11.96 -35.55 17.73
N LYS A 275 -12.33 -36.82 17.66
CA LYS A 275 -12.13 -37.73 16.52
C LYS A 275 -13.17 -37.49 15.42
N LEU A 276 -12.71 -37.45 14.18
CA LEU A 276 -13.53 -37.59 12.96
C LEU A 276 -13.96 -39.05 12.78
N SER A 277 -15.26 -39.30 12.59
CA SER A 277 -15.78 -40.59 12.12
C SER A 277 -16.26 -40.47 10.68
N ALA A 278 -15.80 -41.39 9.84
CA ALA A 278 -16.29 -41.61 8.49
C ALA A 278 -17.66 -42.28 8.51
N THR A 279 -18.58 -41.82 7.64
CA THR A 279 -19.77 -42.59 7.26
C THR A 279 -20.00 -42.48 5.76
N THR A 280 -19.89 -43.64 5.11
CA THR A 280 -20.31 -44.00 3.76
C THR A 280 -21.80 -43.77 3.52
N VAL A 281 -22.19 -43.24 2.36
CA VAL A 281 -23.43 -43.63 1.66
C VAL A 281 -23.18 -43.62 0.15
N ALA A 282 -23.67 -44.67 -0.50
CA ALA A 282 -23.58 -44.97 -1.93
C ALA A 282 -24.82 -44.49 -2.71
N LEU A 283 -24.65 -44.51 -4.04
CA LEU A 283 -25.57 -44.18 -5.15
C LEU A 283 -25.66 -42.69 -5.54
#